data_AF-A0A6N9QDE4-F1
#
_entry.id   AF-A0A6N9QDE4-F1
#
_cell.length_a   1.000
_cell.length_b   1.000
_cell.length_c   1.000
_cell.angle_alpha   90.00
_cell.angle_beta   90.00
_cell.angle_gamma   90.00
#
_symmetry.space_group_name_H-M   'P 1'
#
loop_
_entity.id
_entity.type
_entity.pdbx_description
1 polymer ?
#
loop_
_entity_poly.entity_id
_entity_poly.type
_entity_poly.pdbx_seq_one_letter_code
_entity_poly.pdbx_strand_id
1 'polypeptide(L)'
;MGRQGHPDHGPGDRGGGLRIDHQSGGFPAGGQRPGDRRGKGQAPGLFLGLRQVQEPAGGPGGQSGHGPFRGGQPGGGGNESVRERGADAPHFLKGEDMNWGELKNEVRDLGFEENESLEEYRDILLSAANRAMGMINATIPLTARYDFTQDGTESGLKRYDMAELTKEDGRRTFLSFTNTPVRIGMDGTYGSFNDFEIEMGRVLIMDGAEAGDFSVFYKKTPAMVTSATTDDALLDIDPRMDYALPLLTAHFVWLDDDERKATHYYNLYDQFKSEILAEMEDKKIRARIIGGI
;
A
#
# COMPACT_ATOMS: atom_id res chain seq x y z
N MET A 1 56.59 -41.63 -52.77
CA MET A 1 57.65 -41.40 -51.76
C MET A 1 57.00 -40.49 -50.72
N GLY A 2 56.57 -40.96 -49.54
CA GLY A 2 57.40 -41.45 -48.43
C GLY A 2 58.04 -40.21 -47.77
N ARG A 3 57.96 -39.92 -46.46
CA ARG A 3 57.82 -40.75 -45.25
C ARG A 3 57.79 -39.78 -44.05
N GLN A 4 57.18 -40.23 -42.93
CA GLN A 4 57.66 -40.14 -41.52
C GLN A 4 57.88 -38.73 -40.89
N GLY A 5 57.64 -38.47 -39.61
CA GLY A 5 57.28 -39.30 -38.45
C GLY A 5 57.24 -38.44 -37.17
N HIS A 6 56.61 -39.01 -36.14
CA HIS A 6 56.58 -38.73 -34.67
C HIS A 6 57.91 -38.26 -34.00
N PRO A 7 58.01 -37.93 -32.67
CA PRO A 7 57.13 -38.26 -31.50
C PRO A 7 56.98 -37.20 -30.35
N ASP A 8 56.19 -37.59 -29.33
CA ASP A 8 56.29 -37.41 -27.85
C ASP A 8 56.81 -36.12 -27.18
N HIS A 9 56.01 -35.58 -26.25
CA HIS A 9 56.18 -35.85 -24.80
C HIS A 9 55.01 -35.32 -23.96
N GLY A 10 54.55 -36.15 -23.03
CA GLY A 10 53.45 -35.91 -22.10
C GLY A 10 53.80 -35.14 -20.81
N PRO A 11 53.05 -35.36 -19.71
CA PRO A 11 52.51 -34.29 -18.87
C PRO A 11 53.31 -34.00 -17.59
N GLY A 12 53.22 -32.76 -17.12
CA GLY A 12 53.75 -32.29 -15.84
C GLY A 12 52.64 -32.05 -14.83
N ASP A 13 52.51 -33.00 -13.91
CA ASP A 13 51.75 -32.97 -12.66
C ASP A 13 52.39 -32.02 -11.61
N ARG A 14 51.55 -31.54 -10.67
CA ARG A 14 51.75 -30.87 -9.36
C ARG A 14 50.68 -29.78 -9.21
N GLY A 15 49.71 -29.84 -8.30
CA GLY A 15 49.70 -30.42 -6.97
C GLY A 15 49.42 -29.30 -5.97
N GLY A 16 48.25 -29.30 -5.33
CA GLY A 16 47.86 -28.27 -4.36
C GLY A 16 46.41 -28.40 -3.91
N GLY A 17 46.10 -29.48 -3.20
CA GLY A 17 44.81 -29.66 -2.55
C GLY A 17 44.70 -28.85 -1.25
N LEU A 18 43.52 -28.29 -1.00
CA LEU A 18 43.05 -27.95 0.34
C LEU A 18 41.85 -28.84 0.67
N ARG A 19 42.07 -29.75 1.62
CA ARG A 19 41.03 -30.54 2.29
C ARG A 19 40.41 -29.68 3.39
N ILE A 20 39.08 -29.70 3.50
CA ILE A 20 38.38 -29.37 4.73
C ILE A 20 37.70 -30.66 5.18
N ASP A 21 38.22 -31.21 6.28
CA ASP A 21 37.72 -32.43 6.91
C ASP A 21 36.45 -32.14 7.72
N HIS A 22 35.50 -33.06 7.58
CA HIS A 22 34.40 -33.28 8.51
C HIS A 22 34.95 -33.75 9.87
N GLN A 23 34.48 -33.13 10.97
CA GLN A 23 34.45 -33.81 12.26
C GLN A 23 33.03 -33.80 12.83
N SER A 24 32.64 -35.01 13.20
CA SER A 24 31.45 -35.44 13.89
C SER A 24 31.71 -35.53 15.41
N GLY A 25 30.70 -35.16 16.19
CA GLY A 25 30.54 -35.40 17.62
C GLY A 25 29.23 -34.73 18.03
N GLY A 26 28.21 -35.37 18.59
CA GLY A 26 28.19 -36.46 19.55
C GLY A 26 27.31 -35.97 20.71
N PHE A 27 26.06 -36.43 20.76
CA PHE A 27 25.08 -36.12 21.83
C PHE A 27 25.57 -36.58 23.21
N PRO A 28 24.98 -36.01 24.28
CA PRO A 28 24.20 -36.91 25.13
C PRO A 28 22.82 -36.37 25.52
N ALA A 29 21.93 -37.34 25.71
CA ALA A 29 20.60 -37.19 26.30
C ALA A 29 20.68 -37.00 27.83
N GLY A 30 19.72 -36.25 28.38
CA GLY A 30 19.46 -36.18 29.82
C GLY A 30 18.09 -35.55 30.05
N GLY A 31 17.08 -36.38 30.30
CA GLY A 31 15.70 -35.95 30.54
C GLY A 31 15.45 -35.53 32.00
N GLN A 32 14.37 -34.76 32.21
CA GLN A 32 13.29 -35.01 33.19
C GLN A 32 12.34 -33.79 33.24
N ARG A 33 11.07 -34.03 32.89
CA ARG A 33 9.88 -33.36 33.48
C ARG A 33 9.52 -34.17 34.76
N PRO A 34 8.76 -33.68 35.78
CA PRO A 34 7.57 -32.83 35.65
C PRO A 34 7.33 -31.79 36.78
N GLY A 35 6.38 -30.88 36.55
CA GLY A 35 5.94 -29.91 37.54
C GLY A 35 4.56 -29.32 37.21
N ASP A 36 3.54 -30.13 37.45
CA ASP A 36 2.12 -29.77 37.48
C ASP A 36 1.87 -28.74 38.61
N ARG A 37 1.35 -27.55 38.28
CA ARG A 37 0.68 -26.67 39.25
C ARG A 37 -0.58 -26.06 38.66
N ARG A 38 -1.69 -26.62 39.16
CA ARG A 38 -3.05 -26.09 39.15
C ARG A 38 -3.11 -24.73 39.84
N GLY A 39 -3.91 -23.83 39.27
CA GLY A 39 -4.54 -22.66 39.91
C GLY A 39 -5.44 -22.01 38.87
N LYS A 40 -6.73 -22.35 38.76
CA LYS A 40 -7.86 -21.77 39.52
C LYS A 40 -7.71 -20.27 39.76
N GLY A 41 -8.55 -19.47 39.10
CA GLY A 41 -8.77 -18.04 39.41
C GLY A 41 -9.25 -17.26 38.18
N GLN A 42 -10.52 -17.39 37.80
CA GLN A 42 -11.57 -16.39 38.08
C GLN A 42 -11.55 -15.22 37.08
N ALA A 43 -12.44 -15.29 36.09
CA ALA A 43 -12.91 -14.13 35.36
C ALA A 43 -13.82 -13.28 36.27
N PRO A 44 -13.77 -11.95 36.16
CA PRO A 44 -14.92 -11.12 36.42
C PRO A 44 -15.46 -10.56 35.10
N GLY A 45 -16.69 -10.98 34.79
CA GLY A 45 -17.53 -10.26 33.84
C GLY A 45 -17.86 -8.88 34.38
N LEU A 46 -17.85 -7.89 33.49
CA LEU A 46 -18.44 -6.59 33.74
C LEU A 46 -19.71 -6.48 32.90
N PHE A 47 -20.82 -6.78 33.57
CA PHE A 47 -22.18 -6.42 33.20
C PHE A 47 -22.40 -4.96 33.61
N LEU A 48 -22.52 -4.05 32.65
CA LEU A 48 -23.34 -2.84 32.76
C LEU A 48 -24.26 -2.90 31.53
N GLY A 49 -25.58 -2.93 31.65
CA GLY A 49 -26.39 -2.12 32.55
C GLY A 49 -27.19 -1.17 31.66
N LEU A 50 -28.32 -1.69 31.15
CA LEU A 50 -29.38 -0.97 30.44
C LEU A 50 -29.69 0.39 31.09
N ARG A 51 -29.77 1.44 30.26
CA ARG A 51 -30.74 2.51 30.46
C ARG A 51 -31.23 3.04 29.11
N GLN A 52 -32.38 2.53 28.69
CA GLN A 52 -33.32 3.27 27.87
C GLN A 52 -33.79 4.49 28.67
N VAL A 53 -33.79 5.67 28.04
CA VAL A 53 -34.67 6.78 28.44
C VAL A 53 -35.37 7.28 27.18
N GLN A 54 -36.68 7.35 27.34
CA GLN A 54 -37.71 7.69 26.37
C GLN A 54 -37.83 9.22 26.22
N GLU A 55 -38.36 9.65 25.09
CA GLU A 55 -38.61 11.05 24.66
C GLU A 55 -39.44 11.90 25.66
N PRO A 56 -39.55 13.21 25.42
CA PRO A 56 -40.80 13.66 24.80
C PRO A 56 -40.70 14.81 23.78
N ALA A 57 -41.75 14.83 22.95
CA ALA A 57 -42.10 15.80 21.92
C ALA A 57 -42.32 17.25 22.41
N GLY A 58 -42.19 18.19 21.47
CA GLY A 58 -42.72 19.55 21.59
C GLY A 58 -42.39 20.45 20.39
N GLY A 59 -43.34 20.63 19.46
CA GLY A 59 -43.48 21.89 18.71
C GLY A 59 -44.08 22.99 19.62
N PRO A 60 -44.40 24.23 19.15
CA PRO A 60 -44.83 24.58 17.79
C PRO A 60 -44.35 25.96 17.23
N GLY A 61 -44.64 26.19 15.94
CA GLY A 61 -45.23 27.46 15.45
C GLY A 61 -44.32 28.63 15.07
N GLY A 62 -44.50 29.16 13.85
CA GLY A 62 -43.99 30.49 13.47
C GLY A 62 -44.14 30.83 11.99
N GLN A 63 -45.24 31.51 11.64
CA GLN A 63 -45.55 32.04 10.31
C GLN A 63 -44.76 33.33 10.00
N SER A 64 -44.41 33.53 8.73
CA SER A 64 -44.40 34.79 7.95
C SER A 64 -43.61 34.50 6.67
N GLY A 65 -44.06 34.69 5.43
CA GLY A 65 -44.90 35.76 4.90
C GLY A 65 -43.99 36.64 4.04
N HIS A 66 -43.94 36.44 2.71
CA HIS A 66 -43.62 37.48 1.72
C HIS A 66 -43.70 36.97 0.28
N GLY A 67 -44.58 37.61 -0.49
CA GLY A 67 -44.47 37.91 -1.92
C GLY A 67 -45.23 39.21 -2.16
N PRO A 68 -45.22 39.85 -3.35
CA PRO A 68 -44.48 39.53 -4.58
C PRO A 68 -43.68 40.75 -5.12
N PHE A 69 -42.71 40.52 -6.02
CA PHE A 69 -42.24 41.58 -6.93
C PHE A 69 -42.21 41.08 -8.37
N ARG A 70 -42.92 41.80 -9.23
CA ARG A 70 -43.02 41.65 -10.67
C ARG A 70 -42.28 42.80 -11.34
N GLY A 71 -41.56 42.49 -12.43
CA GLY A 71 -41.51 43.33 -13.62
C GLY A 71 -40.21 44.09 -13.89
N GLY A 72 -39.52 43.70 -14.97
CA GLY A 72 -38.48 44.53 -15.60
C GLY A 72 -37.55 43.75 -16.55
N GLN A 73 -37.97 43.56 -17.80
CA GLN A 73 -37.12 43.27 -18.98
C GLN A 73 -37.40 44.38 -20.01
N PRO A 74 -36.63 44.53 -21.11
CA PRO A 74 -35.25 44.13 -21.42
C PRO A 74 -34.42 45.30 -22.00
N GLY A 75 -33.10 45.14 -22.15
CA GLY A 75 -32.25 46.07 -22.89
C GLY A 75 -30.99 45.39 -23.38
N GLY A 76 -30.91 45.15 -24.69
CA GLY A 76 -29.79 44.48 -25.34
C GLY A 76 -28.62 45.40 -25.69
N GLY A 77 -27.50 44.78 -26.05
CA GLY A 77 -26.40 45.39 -26.77
C GLY A 77 -25.02 44.96 -26.26
N GLY A 78 -24.21 44.37 -27.14
CA GLY A 78 -22.77 44.27 -26.95
C GLY A 78 -22.21 42.85 -26.99
N ASN A 79 -22.06 42.30 -28.20
CA ASN A 79 -21.16 41.18 -28.47
C ASN A 79 -19.71 41.68 -28.33
N GLU A 80 -19.14 41.59 -27.13
CA GLU A 80 -17.69 41.59 -26.96
C GLU A 80 -17.28 40.19 -26.51
N SER A 81 -16.52 39.55 -27.39
CA SER A 81 -15.86 38.28 -27.17
C SER A 81 -14.83 38.43 -26.06
N VAL A 82 -15.30 38.26 -24.82
CA VAL A 82 -14.45 37.97 -23.68
C VAL A 82 -13.83 36.62 -23.96
N ARG A 83 -12.62 36.64 -24.52
CA ARG A 83 -11.69 35.53 -24.47
C ARG A 83 -11.67 35.06 -23.02
N GLU A 84 -12.23 33.88 -22.80
CA GLU A 84 -12.00 33.08 -21.62
C GLU A 84 -10.49 33.03 -21.43
N ARG A 85 -9.98 33.88 -20.54
CA ARG A 85 -8.76 33.56 -19.82
C ARG A 85 -9.15 32.35 -19.01
N GLY A 86 -8.88 31.17 -19.57
CA GLY A 86 -8.88 29.93 -18.82
C GLY A 86 -8.15 30.23 -17.53
N ALA A 87 -8.90 30.18 -16.43
CA ALA A 87 -8.26 30.05 -15.14
C ALA A 87 -7.43 28.79 -15.26
N ASP A 88 -6.10 28.95 -15.29
CA ASP A 88 -5.18 27.84 -15.23
C ASP A 88 -5.67 26.96 -14.07
N ALA A 89 -6.14 25.76 -14.42
CA ALA A 89 -6.41 24.75 -13.42
C ALA A 89 -5.12 24.61 -12.60
N PRO A 90 -5.21 24.54 -11.25
CA PRO A 90 -4.04 24.32 -10.44
C PRO A 90 -3.35 23.06 -10.99
N HIS A 91 -2.03 23.11 -11.07
CA HIS A 91 -1.11 22.21 -11.80
C HIS A 91 -1.17 20.71 -11.40
N PHE A 92 -2.20 20.28 -10.66
CA PHE A 92 -2.31 19.10 -9.80
C PHE A 92 -2.99 17.88 -10.45
N LEU A 93 -3.04 17.81 -11.79
CA LEU A 93 -3.51 16.62 -12.51
C LEU A 93 -2.52 16.16 -13.59
N LYS A 94 -1.22 16.34 -13.34
CA LYS A 94 -0.21 15.52 -14.00
C LYS A 94 -0.09 14.25 -13.18
N GLY A 95 -0.48 13.11 -13.76
CA GLY A 95 -0.30 11.79 -13.15
C GLY A 95 1.17 11.37 -13.13
N GLU A 96 1.98 12.13 -12.41
CA GLU A 96 3.36 11.78 -12.04
C GLU A 96 3.30 11.47 -10.54
N ASP A 97 3.61 10.22 -10.18
CA ASP A 97 3.61 9.74 -8.80
C ASP A 97 4.52 10.65 -7.95
N MET A 98 4.09 11.02 -6.76
CA MET A 98 4.85 11.94 -5.93
C MET A 98 6.18 11.35 -5.47
N ASN A 99 7.25 12.15 -5.57
CA ASN A 99 8.54 11.81 -4.98
C ASN A 99 8.78 12.49 -3.61
N TRP A 100 9.80 12.02 -2.91
CA TRP A 100 10.16 12.54 -1.59
C TRP A 100 10.50 14.04 -1.59
N GLY A 101 11.19 14.54 -2.61
CA GLY A 101 11.53 15.94 -2.78
C GLY A 101 10.29 16.84 -2.89
N GLU A 102 9.32 16.41 -3.69
CA GLU A 102 8.03 17.08 -3.86
C GLU A 102 7.25 17.12 -2.54
N LEU A 103 7.16 16.00 -1.82
CA LEU A 103 6.50 15.98 -0.51
C LEU A 103 7.10 16.99 0.45
N LYS A 104 8.44 17.08 0.53
CA LYS A 104 9.11 18.07 1.38
C LYS A 104 8.75 19.51 0.98
N ASN A 105 8.72 19.81 -0.32
CA ASN A 105 8.39 21.13 -0.82
C ASN A 105 6.94 21.50 -0.52
N GLU A 106 5.99 20.58 -0.74
CA GLU A 106 4.57 20.81 -0.46
C GLU A 106 4.32 21.01 1.04
N VAL A 107 4.93 20.19 1.91
CA VAL A 107 4.80 20.36 3.36
C VAL A 107 5.43 21.68 3.84
N ARG A 108 6.56 22.09 3.24
CA ARG A 108 7.14 23.41 3.48
C ARG A 108 6.11 24.50 3.14
N ASP A 109 5.58 24.48 1.93
CA ASP A 109 4.69 25.53 1.43
C ASP A 109 3.36 25.60 2.22
N LEU A 110 2.92 24.48 2.79
CA LEU A 110 1.75 24.43 3.66
C LEU A 110 2.00 25.10 5.01
N GLY A 111 3.19 24.97 5.61
CA GLY A 111 3.39 25.26 7.03
C GLY A 111 4.45 26.29 7.39
N PHE A 112 5.45 26.49 6.53
CA PHE A 112 6.70 27.15 6.85
C PHE A 112 6.93 28.37 5.96
N GLU A 113 7.25 29.50 6.58
CA GLU A 113 7.51 30.77 5.86
C GLU A 113 8.92 30.79 5.23
N GLU A 114 9.86 30.02 5.78
CA GLU A 114 11.27 29.98 5.36
C GLU A 114 11.83 28.54 5.30
N ASN A 115 12.75 28.29 4.38
CA ASN A 115 13.37 26.96 4.19
C ASN A 115 14.16 26.48 5.41
N GLU A 116 14.79 27.40 6.14
CA GLU A 116 15.64 27.10 7.31
C GLU A 116 14.82 26.47 8.45
N SER A 117 13.54 26.81 8.54
CA SER A 117 12.62 26.24 9.53
C SER A 117 12.28 24.77 9.25
N LEU A 118 12.43 24.25 8.02
CA LEU A 118 12.16 22.85 7.72
C LEU A 118 13.29 21.91 8.18
N GLU A 119 14.53 22.41 8.19
CA GLU A 119 15.71 21.61 8.55
C GLU A 119 15.69 21.17 10.02
N GLU A 120 15.13 22.00 10.91
CA GLU A 120 14.91 21.66 12.32
C GLU A 120 13.89 20.52 12.51
N TYR A 121 12.96 20.38 11.56
CA TYR A 121 11.87 19.39 11.60
C TYR A 121 12.19 18.13 10.82
N ARG A 122 13.41 17.94 10.31
CA ARG A 122 13.74 16.82 9.41
C ARG A 122 13.35 15.44 9.97
N ASP A 123 13.65 15.18 11.24
CA ASP A 123 13.31 13.90 11.88
C ASP A 123 11.80 13.76 12.13
N ILE A 124 11.14 14.86 12.47
CA ILE A 124 9.67 14.92 12.65
C ILE A 124 9.00 14.66 11.30
N LEU A 125 9.50 15.26 10.22
CA LEU A 125 8.97 15.13 8.87
C LEU A 125 9.04 13.68 8.37
N LEU A 126 10.16 12.98 8.62
CA LEU A 126 10.30 11.55 8.30
C LEU A 126 9.26 10.71 9.04
N SER A 127 9.08 10.94 10.34
CA SER A 127 8.09 10.22 11.16
C SER A 127 6.66 10.52 10.70
N ALA A 128 6.36 11.81 10.45
CA ALA A 128 5.07 12.30 9.98
C ALA A 128 4.70 11.71 8.62
N ALA A 129 5.63 11.72 7.65
CA ALA A 129 5.41 11.16 6.32
C ALA A 129 5.12 9.66 6.38
N ASN A 130 5.93 8.89 7.11
CA ASN A 130 5.71 7.45 7.29
C ASN A 130 4.35 7.14 7.94
N ARG A 131 3.95 7.95 8.94
CA ARG A 131 2.63 7.81 9.58
C ARG A 131 1.49 8.14 8.62
N ALA A 132 1.64 9.19 7.83
CA ALA A 132 0.67 9.61 6.82
C ALA A 132 0.50 8.53 5.73
N MET A 133 1.60 8.04 5.15
CA MET A 133 1.58 6.94 4.17
C MET A 133 0.90 5.69 4.74
N GLY A 134 1.21 5.31 5.99
CA GLY A 134 0.56 4.17 6.65
C GLY A 134 -0.95 4.33 6.81
N MET A 135 -1.41 5.53 7.19
CA MET A 135 -2.84 5.83 7.36
C MET A 135 -3.58 5.89 6.02
N ILE A 136 -2.95 6.46 4.98
CA ILE A 136 -3.47 6.45 3.62
C ILE A 136 -3.59 5.01 3.13
N ASN A 137 -2.54 4.20 3.28
CA ASN A 137 -2.53 2.80 2.84
C ASN A 137 -3.57 1.93 3.56
N ALA A 138 -3.93 2.26 4.81
CA ALA A 138 -5.01 1.60 5.52
C ALA A 138 -6.40 1.91 4.91
N THR A 139 -6.54 3.06 4.24
CA THR A 139 -7.78 3.51 3.62
C THR A 139 -7.87 3.08 2.15
N ILE A 140 -6.82 3.39 1.38
CA ILE A 140 -6.68 3.05 -0.04
C ILE A 140 -5.37 2.26 -0.16
N PRO A 141 -5.44 0.92 -0.14
CA PRO A 141 -4.24 0.09 -0.06
C PRO A 141 -3.49 0.06 -1.39
N LEU A 142 -2.18 0.25 -1.30
CA LEU A 142 -1.24 -0.07 -2.36
C LEU A 142 -1.36 -1.55 -2.71
N THR A 143 -1.46 -1.84 -3.99
CA THR A 143 -1.54 -3.21 -4.50
C THR A 143 -0.32 -3.52 -5.34
N ALA A 144 0.27 -4.69 -5.11
CA ALA A 144 1.42 -5.19 -5.83
C ALA A 144 1.12 -6.56 -6.45
N ARG A 145 1.98 -6.99 -7.36
CA ARG A 145 1.91 -8.28 -8.06
C ARG A 145 3.17 -9.08 -7.79
N TYR A 146 3.00 -10.37 -7.53
CA TYR A 146 4.11 -11.32 -7.47
C TYR A 146 3.89 -12.41 -8.51
N ASP A 147 4.87 -12.58 -9.39
CA ASP A 147 4.84 -13.54 -10.49
C ASP A 147 5.72 -14.75 -10.17
N PHE A 148 5.25 -15.95 -10.49
CA PHE A 148 6.02 -17.18 -10.32
C PHE A 148 5.65 -18.24 -11.35
N THR A 149 6.57 -19.17 -11.59
CA THR A 149 6.41 -20.25 -12.56
C THR A 149 6.45 -21.61 -11.84
N GLN A 150 5.58 -22.52 -12.27
CA GLN A 150 5.66 -23.94 -11.93
C GLN A 150 5.99 -24.76 -13.18
N ASP A 151 6.93 -25.67 -13.06
CA ASP A 151 7.26 -26.62 -14.14
C ASP A 151 6.36 -27.86 -14.16
N GLY A 152 5.52 -28.05 -13.14
CA GLY A 152 4.60 -29.19 -13.01
C GLY A 152 5.29 -30.52 -12.67
N THR A 153 6.55 -30.50 -12.27
CA THR A 153 7.32 -31.74 -11.98
C THR A 153 7.19 -32.21 -10.55
N GLU A 154 6.74 -31.34 -9.64
CA GLU A 154 6.59 -31.64 -8.22
C GLU A 154 5.24 -32.34 -7.96
N SER A 155 5.27 -33.49 -7.27
CA SER A 155 4.04 -34.17 -6.86
C SER A 155 3.49 -33.58 -5.55
N GLY A 156 2.18 -33.31 -5.49
CA GLY A 156 1.47 -32.94 -4.27
C GLY A 156 1.39 -31.43 -4.03
N LEU A 157 0.97 -31.03 -2.84
CA LEU A 157 0.66 -29.62 -2.55
C LEU A 157 1.93 -28.76 -2.37
N LYS A 158 2.07 -27.74 -3.22
CA LYS A 158 3.09 -26.71 -3.11
C LYS A 158 2.57 -25.50 -2.33
N ARG A 159 3.45 -24.87 -1.55
CA ARG A 159 3.11 -23.75 -0.65
C ARG A 159 3.98 -22.54 -0.96
N TYR A 160 3.33 -21.41 -1.18
CA TYR A 160 3.97 -20.11 -1.41
C TYR A 160 3.64 -19.18 -0.25
N ASP A 161 4.61 -18.99 0.65
CA ASP A 161 4.47 -18.06 1.76
C ASP A 161 4.69 -16.62 1.28
N MET A 162 3.60 -15.93 0.96
CA MET A 162 3.69 -14.59 0.37
C MET A 162 4.33 -13.57 1.31
N ALA A 163 4.22 -13.75 2.62
CA ALA A 163 4.87 -12.87 3.58
C ALA A 163 6.40 -13.00 3.58
N GLU A 164 6.93 -14.15 3.16
CA GLU A 164 8.37 -14.38 3.03
C GLU A 164 8.86 -14.05 1.63
N LEU A 165 8.09 -14.42 0.59
CA LEU A 165 8.46 -14.20 -0.81
C LEU A 165 8.47 -12.72 -1.23
N THR A 166 7.71 -11.87 -0.55
CA THR A 166 7.60 -10.44 -0.87
C THR A 166 8.39 -9.54 0.10
N LYS A 167 9.36 -10.11 0.82
CA LYS A 167 10.23 -9.29 1.67
C LYS A 167 11.06 -8.33 0.84
N GLU A 168 11.12 -7.10 1.28
CA GLU A 168 12.00 -6.05 0.74
C GLU A 168 12.95 -5.65 1.87
N ASP A 169 14.26 -5.68 1.64
CA ASP A 169 15.31 -5.41 2.64
C ASP A 169 15.11 -6.18 3.97
N GLY A 170 14.66 -7.43 3.87
CA GLY A 170 14.39 -8.30 5.02
C GLY A 170 13.11 -7.98 5.80
N ARG A 171 12.39 -6.92 5.46
CA ARG A 171 11.11 -6.52 6.05
C ARG A 171 9.94 -7.17 5.30
N ARG A 172 8.96 -7.67 6.03
CA ARG A 172 7.71 -8.18 5.45
C ARG A 172 6.88 -7.01 4.90
N THR A 173 6.48 -7.11 3.63
CA THR A 173 5.64 -6.08 2.98
C THR A 173 4.21 -6.56 2.70
N PHE A 174 3.98 -7.88 2.59
CA PHE A 174 2.66 -8.47 2.40
C PHE A 174 1.70 -8.16 3.55
N LEU A 175 0.50 -7.66 3.21
CA LEU A 175 -0.60 -7.46 4.15
C LEU A 175 -1.70 -8.52 3.97
N SER A 176 -2.22 -8.66 2.75
CA SER A 176 -3.26 -9.64 2.43
C SER A 176 -3.35 -9.85 0.93
N PHE A 177 -3.96 -10.96 0.49
CA PHE A 177 -4.39 -11.10 -0.90
C PHE A 177 -5.46 -10.06 -1.26
N THR A 178 -5.53 -9.68 -2.54
CA THR A 178 -6.56 -8.76 -3.07
C THR A 178 -7.57 -9.47 -3.95
N ASN A 179 -7.07 -10.23 -4.92
CA ASN A 179 -7.86 -10.89 -5.96
C ASN A 179 -7.49 -12.37 -6.07
N THR A 180 -8.32 -13.12 -6.78
CA THR A 180 -8.01 -14.48 -7.22
C THR A 180 -6.69 -14.50 -7.99
N PRO A 181 -5.80 -15.47 -7.74
CA PRO A 181 -4.62 -15.70 -8.58
C PRO A 181 -5.02 -15.83 -10.05
N VAL A 182 -4.12 -15.44 -10.93
CA VAL A 182 -4.31 -15.57 -12.38
C VAL A 182 -3.23 -16.45 -12.96
N ARG A 183 -3.59 -17.24 -13.96
CA ARG A 183 -2.68 -17.96 -14.83
C ARG A 183 -2.42 -17.10 -16.06
N ILE A 184 -1.15 -17.02 -16.46
CA ILE A 184 -0.72 -16.33 -17.67
C ILE A 184 -0.63 -17.39 -18.78
N GLY A 185 -1.43 -17.20 -19.83
CA GLY A 185 -1.38 -18.01 -21.04
C GLY A 185 -0.11 -17.76 -21.85
N MET A 186 0.24 -18.70 -22.75
CA MET A 186 1.42 -18.57 -23.62
C MET A 186 1.37 -17.34 -24.54
N ASP A 187 0.18 -16.80 -24.79
CA ASP A 187 -0.07 -15.57 -25.55
C ASP A 187 -0.06 -14.30 -24.67
N GLY A 188 0.25 -14.44 -23.37
CA GLY A 188 0.24 -13.35 -22.40
C GLY A 188 -1.15 -13.00 -21.86
N THR A 189 -2.19 -13.79 -22.16
CA THR A 189 -3.54 -13.54 -21.64
C THR A 189 -3.66 -13.95 -20.18
N TYR A 190 -4.45 -13.21 -19.40
CA TYR A 190 -4.74 -13.54 -18.01
C TYR A 190 -6.03 -14.34 -17.91
N GLY A 191 -5.96 -15.52 -17.30
CA GLY A 191 -7.12 -16.33 -16.92
C GLY A 191 -7.21 -16.49 -15.40
N SER A 192 -8.42 -16.41 -14.83
CA SER A 192 -8.61 -16.69 -13.40
C SER A 192 -8.18 -18.12 -13.08
N PHE A 193 -7.36 -18.29 -12.05
CA PHE A 193 -6.95 -19.60 -11.55
C PHE A 193 -7.69 -19.89 -10.25
N ASN A 194 -8.58 -20.89 -10.27
CA ASN A 194 -9.49 -21.17 -9.16
C ASN A 194 -9.10 -22.41 -8.34
N ASP A 195 -8.09 -23.17 -8.77
CA ASP A 195 -7.67 -24.41 -8.09
C ASP A 195 -6.54 -24.13 -7.09
N PHE A 196 -6.90 -23.37 -6.05
CA PHE A 196 -5.97 -23.00 -4.98
C PHE A 196 -6.70 -22.90 -3.64
N GLU A 197 -5.92 -22.97 -2.58
CA GLU A 197 -6.36 -22.74 -1.22
C GLU A 197 -5.48 -21.68 -0.56
N ILE A 198 -6.05 -20.93 0.40
CA ILE A 198 -5.30 -19.96 1.20
C ILE A 198 -5.21 -20.45 2.64
N GLU A 199 -3.99 -20.74 3.10
CA GLU A 199 -3.70 -21.12 4.47
C GLU A 199 -3.18 -19.90 5.26
N MET A 200 -3.72 -19.71 6.47
CA MET A 200 -3.34 -18.62 7.40
C MET A 200 -3.40 -17.21 6.77
N GLY A 201 -4.22 -17.01 5.74
CA GLY A 201 -4.38 -15.72 5.05
C GLY A 201 -3.15 -15.21 4.28
N ARG A 202 -2.08 -16.00 4.17
CA ARG A 202 -0.78 -15.58 3.58
C ARG A 202 -0.08 -16.65 2.75
N VAL A 203 -0.46 -17.91 2.90
CA VAL A 203 0.17 -19.02 2.18
C VAL A 203 -0.78 -19.45 1.07
N LEU A 204 -0.34 -19.28 -0.18
CA LEU A 204 -1.03 -19.85 -1.33
C LEU A 204 -0.66 -21.32 -1.45
N ILE A 205 -1.66 -22.19 -1.52
CA ILE A 205 -1.51 -23.62 -1.73
C ILE A 205 -2.10 -24.00 -3.08
N MET A 206 -1.37 -24.77 -3.86
CA MET A 206 -1.83 -25.31 -5.13
C MET A 206 -1.13 -26.64 -5.42
N ASP A 207 -1.65 -27.42 -6.37
CA ASP A 207 -0.97 -28.63 -6.83
C ASP A 207 0.36 -28.25 -7.49
N GLY A 208 1.45 -28.88 -7.06
CA GLY A 208 2.79 -28.72 -7.63
C GLY A 208 2.93 -29.32 -9.03
N ALA A 209 1.97 -30.17 -9.43
CA ALA A 209 1.88 -30.73 -10.78
C ALA A 209 1.24 -29.75 -11.78
N GLU A 210 0.65 -28.64 -11.30
CA GLU A 210 0.03 -27.64 -12.16
C GLU A 210 1.09 -26.73 -12.80
N ALA A 211 1.54 -27.10 -13.99
CA ALA A 211 2.52 -26.32 -14.75
C ALA A 211 1.95 -24.99 -15.28
N GLY A 212 2.72 -23.91 -15.20
CA GLY A 212 2.36 -22.64 -15.81
C GLY A 212 2.98 -21.43 -15.13
N ASP A 213 2.69 -20.26 -15.70
CA ASP A 213 3.03 -18.97 -15.13
C ASP A 213 1.81 -18.40 -14.39
N PHE A 214 2.04 -17.90 -13.19
CA PHE A 214 1.01 -17.43 -12.29
C PHE A 214 1.36 -16.05 -11.75
N SER A 215 0.33 -15.24 -11.50
CA SER A 215 0.45 -14.01 -10.74
C SER A 215 -0.51 -14.01 -9.56
N VAL A 216 -0.03 -13.51 -8.43
CA VAL A 216 -0.86 -13.16 -7.27
C VAL A 216 -0.82 -11.67 -7.03
N PHE A 217 -1.98 -11.12 -6.70
CA PHE A 217 -2.14 -9.71 -6.34
C PHE A 217 -2.34 -9.59 -4.84
N TYR A 218 -1.66 -8.64 -4.22
CA TYR A 218 -1.66 -8.47 -2.77
C TYR A 218 -1.60 -7.00 -2.37
N LYS A 219 -2.11 -6.70 -1.17
CA LYS A 219 -1.94 -5.40 -0.52
C LYS A 219 -0.52 -5.34 0.05
N LYS A 220 0.20 -4.27 -0.27
CA LYS A 220 1.58 -4.05 0.15
C LYS A 220 1.64 -2.98 1.25
N THR A 221 2.60 -3.12 2.15
CA THR A 221 3.01 -2.06 3.08
C THR A 221 3.93 -1.09 2.36
N PRO A 222 3.72 0.24 2.44
CA PRO A 222 4.59 1.21 1.82
C PRO A 222 6.04 1.06 2.28
N ALA A 223 6.98 1.26 1.36
CA ALA A 223 8.38 1.49 1.71
C ALA A 223 8.48 2.71 2.65
N MET A 224 9.27 2.57 3.72
CA MET A 224 9.45 3.67 4.66
C MET A 224 10.44 4.68 4.08
N VAL A 225 10.12 5.97 4.22
CA VAL A 225 11.08 7.05 3.99
C VAL A 225 12.06 7.06 5.16
N THR A 226 13.35 7.10 4.85
CA THR A 226 14.44 7.17 5.84
C THR A 226 15.33 8.36 5.53
N SER A 227 16.31 8.61 6.39
CA SER A 227 17.33 9.64 6.12
C SER A 227 18.18 9.35 4.87
N ALA A 228 18.17 8.11 4.37
CA ALA A 228 18.85 7.68 3.15
C ALA A 228 17.98 7.77 1.89
N THR A 229 16.67 8.06 2.03
CA THR A 229 15.77 8.22 0.89
C THR A 229 16.14 9.49 0.12
N THR A 230 16.39 9.36 -1.18
CA THR A 230 16.75 10.46 -2.07
C THR A 230 15.51 11.25 -2.49
N ASP A 231 15.69 12.50 -2.91
CA ASP A 231 14.58 13.40 -3.26
C ASP A 231 13.80 12.93 -4.49
N ASP A 232 14.45 12.20 -5.40
CA ASP A 232 13.83 11.61 -6.59
C ASP A 232 13.13 10.27 -6.34
N ALA A 233 13.23 9.71 -5.12
CA ALA A 233 12.58 8.46 -4.78
C ALA A 233 11.05 8.62 -4.76
N LEU A 234 10.36 7.84 -5.59
CA LEU A 234 8.91 7.76 -5.60
C LEU A 234 8.38 7.22 -4.28
N LEU A 235 7.25 7.77 -3.82
CA LEU A 235 6.59 7.35 -2.60
C LEU A 235 5.57 6.25 -2.89
N ASP A 236 5.59 5.19 -2.08
CA ASP A 236 4.72 4.02 -2.19
C ASP A 236 3.29 4.34 -1.71
N ILE A 237 2.57 5.20 -2.44
CA ILE A 237 1.18 5.54 -2.19
C ILE A 237 0.33 5.37 -3.46
N ASP A 238 -0.99 5.29 -3.28
CA ASP A 238 -1.91 5.34 -4.42
C ASP A 238 -1.87 6.75 -5.05
N PRO A 239 -1.65 6.90 -6.37
CA PRO A 239 -1.49 8.22 -7.00
C PRO A 239 -2.70 9.15 -6.82
N ARG A 240 -3.90 8.58 -6.60
CA ARG A 240 -5.10 9.38 -6.30
C ARG A 240 -5.01 10.11 -4.96
N MET A 241 -4.09 9.69 -4.09
CA MET A 241 -3.85 10.26 -2.77
C MET A 241 -2.61 11.15 -2.72
N ASP A 242 -1.98 11.46 -3.87
CA ASP A 242 -0.82 12.34 -3.92
C ASP A 242 -1.14 13.69 -3.26
N TYR A 243 -2.25 14.34 -3.62
CA TYR A 243 -2.62 15.60 -2.96
C TYR A 243 -2.94 15.48 -1.47
N ALA A 244 -3.36 14.29 -1.01
CA ALA A 244 -3.74 14.04 0.37
C ALA A 244 -2.52 13.88 1.31
N LEU A 245 -1.41 13.37 0.76
CA LEU A 245 -0.24 13.01 1.56
C LEU A 245 0.46 14.22 2.20
N PRO A 246 0.68 15.37 1.52
CA PRO A 246 1.25 16.56 2.14
C PRO A 246 0.36 17.12 3.24
N LEU A 247 -0.97 17.13 3.05
CA LEU A 247 -1.93 17.60 4.05
C LEU A 247 -1.86 16.76 5.32
N LEU A 248 -1.87 15.43 5.19
CA LEU A 248 -1.81 14.54 6.35
C LEU A 248 -0.42 14.55 7.00
N THR A 249 0.64 14.72 6.21
CA THR A 249 2.00 14.87 6.74
C THR A 249 2.12 16.17 7.53
N ALA A 250 1.65 17.29 6.99
CA ALA A 250 1.61 18.58 7.67
C ALA A 250 0.79 18.51 8.96
N HIS A 251 -0.35 17.82 8.97
CA HIS A 251 -1.11 17.57 10.19
C HIS A 251 -0.23 16.96 11.30
N PHE A 252 0.56 15.92 11.00
CA PHE A 252 1.43 15.29 11.99
C PHE A 252 2.65 16.13 12.36
N VAL A 253 3.16 16.97 11.46
CA VAL A 253 4.23 17.93 11.78
C VAL A 253 3.76 18.96 12.79
N TRP A 254 2.56 19.53 12.59
CA TRP A 254 2.03 20.60 13.44
C TRP A 254 1.30 20.10 14.68
N LEU A 255 1.08 18.79 14.82
CA LEU A 255 0.21 18.22 15.86
C LEU A 255 0.61 18.64 17.28
N ASP A 256 1.92 18.70 17.55
CA ASP A 256 2.46 19.03 18.86
C ASP A 256 2.73 20.54 19.05
N ASP A 257 2.82 21.31 17.95
CA ASP A 257 3.24 22.72 17.95
C ASP A 257 2.07 23.72 17.76
N ASP A 258 1.18 23.47 16.79
CA ASP A 258 0.03 24.32 16.49
C ASP A 258 -1.19 23.44 16.16
N GLU A 259 -1.95 23.10 17.20
CA GLU A 259 -3.16 22.27 17.10
C GLU A 259 -4.17 22.83 16.08
N ARG A 260 -4.24 24.16 15.94
CA ARG A 260 -5.17 24.81 15.00
C ARG A 260 -4.74 24.54 13.56
N LYS A 261 -3.45 24.68 13.23
CA LYS A 261 -2.90 24.30 11.92
C LYS A 261 -3.08 22.80 11.68
N ALA A 262 -2.73 21.96 12.65
CA ALA A 262 -2.87 20.52 12.55
C ALA A 262 -4.31 20.10 12.25
N THR A 263 -5.28 20.67 12.96
CA THR A 263 -6.72 20.40 12.74
C THR A 263 -7.16 20.87 11.35
N HIS A 264 -6.69 22.03 10.90
CA HIS A 264 -7.01 22.54 9.56
C HIS A 264 -6.57 21.58 8.46
N TYR A 265 -5.31 21.12 8.46
CA TYR A 265 -4.83 20.19 7.43
C TYR A 265 -5.51 18.83 7.51
N TYR A 266 -5.83 18.34 8.71
CA TYR A 266 -6.60 17.10 8.85
C TYR A 266 -7.97 17.21 8.19
N ASN A 267 -8.68 18.33 8.38
CA ASN A 267 -9.99 18.54 7.78
C ASN A 267 -9.91 18.59 6.25
N LEU A 268 -8.89 19.24 5.68
CA LEU A 268 -8.66 19.25 4.23
C LEU A 268 -8.36 17.84 3.70
N TYR A 269 -7.51 17.08 4.41
CA TYR A 269 -7.24 15.68 4.10
C TYR A 269 -8.51 14.84 4.12
N ASP A 270 -9.33 14.97 5.17
CA ASP A 270 -10.54 14.16 5.35
C ASP A 270 -11.59 14.45 4.28
N GLN A 271 -11.73 15.73 3.90
CA GLN A 271 -12.57 16.13 2.78
C GLN A 271 -12.09 15.48 1.47
N PHE A 272 -10.81 15.65 1.12
CA PHE A 272 -10.26 15.10 -0.12
C PHE A 272 -10.35 13.57 -0.18
N LYS A 273 -10.01 12.89 0.93
CA LYS A 273 -10.17 11.44 1.07
C LYS A 273 -11.60 11.00 0.81
N SER A 274 -12.58 11.74 1.33
CA SER A 274 -14.00 11.43 1.14
C SER A 274 -14.44 11.57 -0.32
N GLU A 275 -13.94 12.60 -1.02
CA GLU A 275 -14.18 12.82 -2.45
C GLU A 275 -13.62 11.67 -3.30
N ILE A 276 -12.37 11.25 -3.04
CA ILE A 276 -11.74 10.12 -3.75
C ILE A 276 -12.48 8.81 -3.51
N LEU A 277 -12.89 8.53 -2.26
CA LEU A 277 -13.63 7.32 -1.95
C LEU A 277 -14.99 7.27 -2.65
N ALA A 278 -15.71 8.39 -2.70
CA ALA A 278 -16.96 8.49 -3.43
C ALA A 278 -16.77 8.24 -4.94
N GLU A 279 -15.74 8.83 -5.56
CA GLU A 279 -15.41 8.59 -6.96
C GLU A 279 -15.08 7.12 -7.26
N MET A 280 -14.36 6.46 -6.34
CA MET A 280 -14.03 5.05 -6.45
C MET A 280 -15.25 4.14 -6.40
N GLU A 281 -16.22 4.43 -5.53
CA GLU A 281 -17.47 3.69 -5.44
C GLU A 281 -18.30 3.83 -6.73
N ASP A 282 -18.42 5.05 -7.26
CA ASP A 282 -19.12 5.32 -8.51
C ASP A 282 -18.52 4.56 -9.71
N LYS A 283 -17.18 4.45 -9.77
CA LYS A 283 -16.49 3.70 -10.82
C LYS A 283 -16.73 2.19 -10.74
N LYS A 284 -16.79 1.61 -9.53
CA LYS A 284 -17.07 0.18 -9.33
C LYS A 284 -18.45 -0.22 -9.86
N ILE A 285 -19.44 0.66 -9.72
CA ILE A 285 -20.82 0.40 -10.16
C ILE A 285 -20.94 0.36 -11.70
N ARG A 286 -20.01 0.98 -12.44
CA ARG A 286 -20.05 1.07 -13.91
C ARG A 286 -19.34 -0.08 -14.64
N ALA A 287 -18.73 -1.03 -13.93
CA ALA A 287 -18.07 -2.18 -14.55
C ALA A 287 -19.12 -3.09 -15.24
N ARG A 288 -19.07 -3.12 -16.58
CA ARG A 288 -20.01 -3.79 -17.49
C ARG A 288 -20.00 -5.31 -17.24
N ILE A 289 -21.13 -5.88 -16.85
CA ILE A 289 -21.38 -7.34 -16.90
C ILE A 289 -21.34 -7.75 -18.37
N ILE A 290 -20.23 -8.32 -18.82
CA ILE A 290 -20.19 -9.06 -20.08
C ILE A 290 -20.67 -10.47 -19.75
N GLY A 291 -21.99 -10.65 -19.72
CA GLY A 291 -22.60 -11.97 -19.72
C GLY A 291 -22.27 -12.66 -21.04
N GLY A 292 -21.54 -13.76 -20.97
CA GLY A 292 -21.25 -14.62 -22.12
C GLY A 292 -22.54 -15.27 -22.65
N ILE A 293 -22.60 -15.36 -23.97
CA ILE A 293 -23.59 -16.10 -24.77
C ILE A 293 -23.25 -17.59 -24.72
#